data_AF-A0A5N4CHF6-F1
#
_entry.id   AF-A0A5N4CHF6-F1
#
_cell.length_a   1.000
_cell.length_b   1.000
_cell.length_c   1.000
_cell.angle_alpha   90.00
_cell.angle_beta   90.00
_cell.angle_gamma   90.00
#
_symmetry.space_group_name_H-M   'P 1'
#
loop_
_entity.id
_entity.type
_entity.pdbx_description
1 polymer ?
#
loop_
_entity_poly.entity_id
_entity_poly.type
_entity_poly.pdbx_seq_one_letter_code
_entity_poly.pdbx_strand_id
1 'polypeptide(L)'
;MEAAMGLEKNLKQALLDLQALGSAHTDSHLCAFLGSHLLDEEVRRIKKMGDHLTDLYRLAGPQAGLGGYLFERLTPKQEEAPPELARLHPPGVRASA
;
A
#
# COMPACT_ATOMS: atom_id res chain seq x y z
N MET A 1 1.69 -12.50 3.00
CA MET A 1 1.91 -11.41 2.03
C MET A 1 0.96 -11.51 0.84
N GLU A 2 0.70 -12.69 0.28
CA GLU A 2 -0.29 -12.88 -0.79
C GLU A 2 -1.69 -12.36 -0.44
N ALA A 3 -2.21 -12.66 0.75
CA ALA A 3 -3.51 -12.14 1.21
C ALA A 3 -3.54 -10.60 1.26
N ALA A 4 -2.49 -9.98 1.80
CA ALA A 4 -2.36 -8.52 1.83
C ALA A 4 -2.29 -7.94 0.41
N MET A 5 -1.59 -8.59 -0.53
CA MET A 5 -1.56 -8.16 -1.93
C MET A 5 -2.96 -8.22 -2.57
N GLY A 6 -3.78 -9.21 -2.20
CA GLY A 6 -5.17 -9.27 -2.58
C GLY A 6 -5.96 -8.05 -2.09
N LEU A 7 -5.73 -7.64 -0.83
CA LEU A 7 -6.34 -6.43 -0.27
C LEU A 7 -5.93 -5.16 -1.01
N GLU A 8 -4.64 -4.97 -1.30
CA GLU A 8 -4.14 -3.81 -2.05
C GLU A 8 -4.73 -3.75 -3.47
N LYS A 9 -4.85 -4.89 -4.16
CA LYS A 9 -5.49 -4.95 -5.48
C LYS A 9 -6.97 -4.56 -5.41
N ASN A 10 -7.67 -5.03 -4.39
CA ASN A 10 -9.07 -4.68 -4.15
C ASN A 10 -9.23 -3.19 -3.80
N LEU A 11 -8.33 -2.64 -2.98
CA LEU A 11 -8.31 -1.22 -2.61
C LEU A 11 -8.07 -0.35 -3.84
N LYS A 12 -7.08 -0.68 -4.67
CA LYS A 12 -6.83 -0.01 -5.95
C LYS A 12 -8.07 -0.03 -6.85
N GLN A 13 -8.77 -1.16 -6.94
CA GLN A 13 -10.01 -1.25 -7.73
C GLN A 13 -11.09 -0.34 -7.17
N ALA A 14 -11.31 -0.33 -5.86
CA ALA A 14 -12.27 0.56 -5.22
C ALA A 14 -11.95 2.05 -5.45
N LEU A 15 -10.66 2.42 -5.49
CA LEU A 15 -10.22 3.79 -5.81
C LEU A 15 -10.48 4.16 -7.28
N LEU A 16 -10.31 3.21 -8.21
CA LEU A 16 -10.65 3.42 -9.63
C LEU A 16 -12.16 3.59 -9.81
N ASP A 17 -12.96 2.78 -9.13
CA ASP A 17 -14.43 2.88 -9.17
C ASP A 17 -14.90 4.22 -8.60
N LEU A 18 -14.26 4.69 -7.51
CA LEU A 18 -14.51 6.01 -6.95
C LEU A 18 -14.10 7.15 -7.89
N GLN A 19 -12.97 7.02 -8.59
CA GLN A 19 -12.54 8.01 -9.59
C GLN A 19 -13.51 8.07 -10.78
N ALA A 20 -14.05 6.93 -11.22
CA ALA A 20 -15.06 6.87 -12.26
C ALA A 20 -16.35 7.58 -11.82
N LEU A 21 -16.78 7.37 -10.57
CA LEU A 21 -17.92 8.07 -9.99
C LEU A 21 -17.68 9.58 -9.90
N GLY A 22 -16.51 10.01 -9.41
CA GLY A 22 -16.11 11.42 -9.39
C GLY A 22 -16.13 12.06 -10.78
N SER A 23 -15.65 11.33 -11.79
CA SER A 23 -15.67 11.78 -13.18
C SER A 23 -17.10 11.94 -13.72
N ALA A 24 -18.00 11.00 -13.40
CA ALA A 24 -19.41 11.08 -13.77
C ALA A 24 -20.12 12.28 -13.12
N HIS A 25 -19.69 12.69 -11.93
CA HIS A 25 -20.17 13.89 -11.24
C HIS A 25 -19.38 15.16 -11.57
N THR A 26 -18.46 15.11 -12.54
CA THR A 26 -17.59 16.24 -12.92
C THR A 26 -16.78 16.83 -11.75
N ASP A 27 -16.46 16.02 -10.74
CA ASP A 27 -15.62 16.43 -9.60
C ASP A 27 -14.14 16.27 -9.96
N SER A 28 -13.58 17.30 -10.60
CA SER A 28 -12.17 17.32 -10.99
C SER A 28 -11.22 17.29 -9.80
N HIS A 29 -11.63 17.82 -8.64
CA HIS A 29 -10.78 17.89 -7.46
C HIS A 29 -10.61 16.49 -6.85
N LEU A 30 -11.72 15.75 -6.69
CA LEU A 30 -11.68 14.36 -6.25
C LEU A 30 -10.83 13.50 -7.20
N CYS A 31 -11.06 13.60 -8.51
CA CYS A 31 -10.34 12.79 -9.48
C CYS A 31 -8.83 13.05 -9.47
N ALA A 32 -8.43 14.33 -9.34
CA ALA A 32 -7.02 14.71 -9.21
C ALA A 32 -6.40 14.14 -7.92
N PHE A 33 -7.07 14.29 -6.78
CA PHE A 33 -6.61 13.76 -5.50
C PHE A 33 -6.41 12.24 -5.51
N LEU A 34 -7.41 11.50 -6.03
CA LEU A 34 -7.33 10.04 -6.12
C LEU A 34 -6.18 9.60 -7.04
N GLY A 35 -5.97 10.29 -8.16
CA GLY A 35 -4.89 10.00 -9.09
C GLY A 35 -3.50 10.21 -8.49
N SER A 36 -3.23 11.42 -8.00
CA SER A 36 -1.86 11.82 -7.61
C SER A 36 -1.41 11.29 -6.26
N HIS A 37 -2.33 11.03 -5.33
CA HIS A 37 -1.96 10.67 -3.95
C HIS A 37 -2.24 9.21 -3.60
N LEU A 38 -3.30 8.61 -4.15
CA LEU A 38 -3.73 7.27 -3.72
C LEU A 38 -3.41 6.21 -4.76
N LEU A 39 -3.84 6.39 -6.01
CA LEU A 39 -3.66 5.38 -7.06
C LEU A 39 -2.18 5.11 -7.35
N ASP A 40 -1.34 6.15 -7.41
CA ASP A 40 0.10 6.01 -7.63
C ASP A 40 0.80 5.29 -6.45
N GLU A 41 0.40 5.58 -5.22
CA GLU A 41 0.96 4.93 -4.02
C GLU A 41 0.53 3.46 -3.92
N GLU A 42 -0.72 3.13 -4.26
CA GLU A 42 -1.21 1.75 -4.28
C GLU A 42 -0.52 0.92 -5.36
N VAL A 43 -0.27 1.49 -6.55
CA VAL A 43 0.54 0.84 -7.60
C VAL A 43 1.96 0.57 -7.10
N ARG A 44 2.59 1.55 -6.43
CA ARG A 44 3.93 1.39 -5.85
C ARG A 44 3.94 0.30 -4.78
N ARG A 45 2.92 0.23 -3.92
CA ARG A 45 2.84 -0.78 -2.86
C ARG A 45 2.65 -2.18 -3.41
N ILE A 46 1.72 -2.36 -4.36
CA ILE A 46 1.49 -3.65 -5.04
C ILE A 46 2.77 -4.14 -5.71
N LYS A 47 3.49 -3.26 -6.42
CA LYS A 47 4.78 -3.61 -7.04
C LYS A 47 5.79 -4.07 -6.00
N LYS A 48 6.00 -3.28 -4.95
CA LYS A 48 6.95 -3.61 -3.88
C LYS A 48 6.64 -4.96 -3.23
N MET A 49 5.37 -5.26 -3.01
CA MET A 49 4.93 -6.56 -2.49
C MET A 49 5.16 -7.71 -3.49
N GLY A 50 5.00 -7.46 -4.80
CA GLY A 50 5.32 -8.42 -5.85
C GLY A 50 6.82 -8.74 -5.93
N ASP A 51 7.66 -7.71 -5.81
CA ASP A 51 9.12 -7.87 -5.75
C ASP A 51 9.51 -8.72 -4.53
N HIS A 52 8.91 -8.45 -3.36
CA HIS A 52 9.10 -9.22 -2.14
C HIS A 52 8.65 -10.69 -2.24
N LEU A 53 7.49 -10.97 -2.84
CA LEU A 53 7.08 -12.35 -3.09
C LEU A 53 8.07 -13.08 -4.01
N THR A 54 8.55 -12.41 -5.05
CA THR A 54 9.53 -12.97 -5.98
C THR A 54 10.84 -13.33 -5.27
N ASP A 55 11.32 -12.45 -4.39
CA ASP A 55 12.49 -12.71 -3.56
C ASP A 55 12.27 -13.90 -2.61
N LEU A 56 11.10 -13.99 -1.97
CA LEU A 56 10.75 -15.10 -1.10
C LEU A 56 10.72 -16.44 -1.84
N TYR A 57 10.08 -16.51 -3.02
CA TYR A 57 10.06 -17.73 -3.82
C TYR A 57 11.46 -18.13 -4.29
N ARG A 58 12.31 -17.17 -4.67
CA ARG A 58 13.70 -17.43 -5.04
C ARG A 58 14.51 -18.01 -3.86
N LEU A 59 14.21 -17.58 -2.64
CA LEU A 59 14.87 -18.01 -1.42
C LEU A 59 14.29 -19.31 -0.83
N ALA A 60 13.18 -19.82 -1.36
CA ALA A 60 12.49 -21.03 -0.87
C ALA A 60 13.13 -22.37 -1.27
N GLY A 61 14.38 -22.37 -1.78
CA GLY A 61 15.13 -23.57 -2.12
C GLY A 61 15.61 -24.39 -0.90
N PRO A 62 16.62 -25.29 -1.05
CA PRO A 62 17.10 -26.18 0.03
C PRO A 62 17.54 -25.50 1.34
N GLN A 63 17.65 -24.16 1.35
CA GLN A 63 18.02 -23.32 2.48
C GLN A 63 16.86 -22.38 2.91
N ALA A 64 15.61 -22.75 2.66
CA ALA A 64 14.41 -21.94 2.94
C ALA A 64 14.39 -21.30 4.35
N GLY A 65 14.95 -21.99 5.36
CA GLY A 65 15.10 -21.45 6.72
C GLY A 65 16.06 -20.24 6.83
N LEU A 66 17.16 -20.23 6.07
CA LEU A 66 18.06 -19.07 5.97
C LEU A 66 17.45 -17.98 5.09
N GLY A 67 16.71 -18.37 4.06
CA GLY A 67 16.03 -17.47 3.13
C GLY A 67 15.09 -16.48 3.82
N GLY A 68 14.18 -17.00 4.67
CA GLY A 68 13.23 -16.16 5.41
C GLY A 68 13.92 -15.18 6.38
N TYR A 69 14.94 -15.65 7.10
CA TYR A 69 15.71 -14.83 8.04
C TYR A 69 16.50 -13.70 7.35
N LEU A 70 17.14 -14.00 6.21
CA LEU A 70 17.86 -13.00 5.41
C LEU A 70 16.89 -11.98 4.82
N PHE A 71 15.72 -12.42 4.36
CA PHE A 71 14.68 -11.53 3.83
C PHE A 71 14.20 -10.53 4.89
N GLU A 72 13.94 -10.97 6.11
CA GLU A 72 13.52 -10.09 7.21
C GLU A 72 14.58 -9.04 7.57
N ARG A 73 15.86 -9.41 7.56
CA ARG A 73 16.97 -8.49 7.90
C ARG A 73 17.28 -7.48 6.80
N LEU A 74 17.10 -7.86 5.54
CA LEU A 74 17.49 -7.05 4.39
C LEU A 74 16.34 -6.21 3.83
N THR A 75 15.10 -6.50 4.21
CA THR A 75 13.95 -5.70 3.80
C THR A 75 13.89 -4.41 4.65
N PRO A 76 13.95 -3.21 4.02
CA PRO A 76 13.80 -1.96 4.76
C PRO A 76 12.45 -1.89 5.46
N LYS A 77 12.46 -1.49 6.73
CA LYS A 77 11.22 -1.14 7.45
C LYS A 77 10.54 0.01 6.70
N GLN A 78 9.22 -0.08 6.55
CA GLN A 78 8.43 0.83 5.72
C GLN A 78 8.75 2.31 6.03
N GLU A 79 8.78 3.13 4.98
CA GLU A 79 8.72 4.57 5.11
C GLU A 79 7.27 4.93 5.43
N GLU A 80 7.06 5.60 6.57
CA GLU A 80 5.75 6.10 7.01
C GLU A 80 5.10 6.98 5.94
N ALA A 81 3.77 7.04 5.96
CA ALA A 81 3.00 7.80 4.98
C ALA A 81 3.51 9.25 4.87
N PRO A 82 3.47 9.86 3.67
CA PRO A 82 3.82 11.26 3.50
C PRO A 82 3.11 12.13 4.56
N PRO A 83 3.78 13.13 5.17
CA PRO A 83 3.22 13.94 6.26
C PRO A 83 1.85 14.56 5.95
N GLU A 84 1.52 14.70 4.66
CA GLU A 84 0.26 15.22 4.15
C GLU A 84 -0.93 14.29 4.43
N LEU A 85 -0.74 12.97 4.40
CA LEU A 85 -1.78 11.98 4.73
C LEU A 85 -1.93 11.78 6.25
N ALA A 86 -0.89 12.09 7.03
CA ALA A 86 -0.96 12.07 8.50
C ALA A 86 -1.85 13.18 9.08
N ARG A 87 -2.21 14.21 8.29
CA ARG A 87 -3.08 15.32 8.69
C ARG A 87 -4.58 15.00 8.64
N LEU A 88 -4.97 13.85 8.09
CA LEU A 88 -6.36 13.38 8.10
C LEU A 88 -6.77 12.70 9.42
N HIS A 89 -5.86 12.59 10.39
CA HIS A 89 -6.20 12.11 11.73
C HIS A 89 -6.93 13.21 12.53
N PRO A 90 -8.13 12.98 13.08
CA PRO A 90 -8.81 13.98 13.89
C PRO A 90 -8.00 14.25 15.18
N PRO A 91 -7.78 15.52 15.57
CA PRO A 91 -7.09 15.83 16.81
C PRO A 91 -8.03 15.58 17.99
N GLY A 92 -7.63 14.66 18.86
CA GLY A 92 -8.15 14.58 20.23
C GLY A 92 -9.21 13.50 20.48
N VAL A 93 -8.74 12.27 20.72
CA VAL A 93 -9.32 11.49 21.82
C VAL A 93 -8.19 11.26 22.81
N ARG A 94 -8.16 12.11 23.84
CA ARG A 94 -7.30 11.98 24.99
C ARG A 94 -7.80 10.75 25.75
N ALA A 95 -7.08 9.62 25.66
CA ALA A 95 -7.30 8.51 26.59
C ALA A 95 -6.91 9.02 27.98
N SER A 96 -7.91 9.25 28.83
CA SER A 96 -7.69 9.45 30.25
C SER A 96 -7.36 8.09 30.87
N ALA A 97 -6.37 8.10 31.76
CA ALA A 97 -5.90 6.95 32.54
C ALA A 97 -7.01 6.25 33.31
#